data_AF-A0A3A8JFE9-F1
#
_entry.id   AF-A0A3A8JFE9-F1
#
_cell.length_a   1.000
_cell.length_b   1.000
_cell.length_c   1.000
_cell.angle_alpha   90.00
_cell.angle_beta   90.00
_cell.angle_gamma   90.00
#
_symmetry.space_group_name_H-M   'P 1'
#
loop_
_entity.id
_entity.type
_entity.pdbx_description
1 polymer ?
#
loop_
_entity_poly.entity_id
_entity_poly.type
_entity_poly.pdbx_seq_one_letter_code
_entity_poly.pdbx_strand_id
1 'polypeptide(L)'
;MPDFSRTLPGVLLKLVQGPSAHTPLYTFLGEDGGEETVWSAFDLDVRARRIASALREHGAQGERVLLLYPPGLDYIAGFFGCLYAGAVAVP
;
A
#
# COMPACT_ATOMS: atom_id res chain seq x y z
N MET A 1 16.83 6.67 -6.50
CA MET A 1 15.49 6.15 -6.15
C MET A 1 15.26 4.87 -6.94
N PRO A 2 14.51 3.88 -6.41
CA PRO A 2 14.22 2.64 -7.14
C PRO A 2 13.48 2.95 -8.45
N ASP A 3 13.78 2.21 -9.52
CA ASP A 3 12.97 2.24 -10.74
C ASP A 3 11.72 1.38 -10.54
N PHE A 4 10.55 2.03 -10.60
CA PHE A 4 9.27 1.35 -10.45
C PHE A 4 8.58 1.01 -11.77
N SER A 5 9.18 1.32 -12.92
CA SER A 5 8.54 1.26 -14.25
C SER A 5 7.81 -0.05 -14.60
N ARG A 6 8.27 -1.18 -14.03
CA ARG A 6 7.71 -2.54 -14.21
C ARG A 6 7.45 -3.26 -12.89
N THR A 7 6.97 -2.53 -11.89
CA THR A 7 6.71 -3.07 -10.54
C THR A 7 5.26 -2.82 -10.12
N LEU A 8 4.78 -3.53 -9.10
CA LEU A 8 3.46 -3.26 -8.51
C LEU A 8 3.32 -1.81 -8.01
N PRO A 9 4.29 -1.23 -7.27
CA PRO A 9 4.32 0.20 -6.98
C PRO A 9 4.17 1.08 -8.22
N GLY A 10 4.80 0.72 -9.34
CA GLY A 10 4.68 1.45 -10.60
C GLY A 10 3.28 1.42 -11.20
N VAL A 11 2.56 0.31 -11.05
CA VAL A 11 1.15 0.22 -11.45
C VAL A 11 0.30 1.15 -10.60
N LEU A 12 0.47 1.13 -9.27
CA LEU A 12 -0.23 2.05 -8.38
C LEU A 12 0.05 3.52 -8.72
N LEU A 13 1.32 3.86 -8.99
CA LEU A 13 1.69 5.22 -9.41
C LEU A 13 1.01 5.63 -10.72
N LYS A 14 0.90 4.73 -11.70
CA LYS A 14 0.17 5.01 -12.96
C LYS A 14 -1.32 5.27 -12.70
N LEU A 15 -1.94 4.51 -11.79
CA LEU A 15 -3.35 4.71 -11.41
C LEU A 15 -3.56 6.07 -10.73
N VAL A 16 -2.63 6.47 -9.85
CA VAL A 16 -2.67 7.78 -9.16
C VAL A 16 -2.53 8.96 -10.12
N GLN A 17 -1.82 8.80 -11.24
CA GLN A 17 -1.69 9.84 -12.27
C GLN A 17 -2.84 9.81 -13.30
N GLY A 18 -3.73 8.82 -13.22
CA GLY A 18 -4.84 8.66 -14.15
C GLY A 18 -6.10 9.43 -13.73
N PRO A 19 -7.09 9.56 -14.64
CA PRO A 19 -8.36 10.24 -14.34
C PRO A 19 -9.17 9.54 -13.23
N SER A 20 -8.87 8.28 -12.96
CA SER A 20 -9.52 7.45 -11.94
C SER A 20 -8.81 7.47 -10.58
N ALA A 21 -7.87 8.39 -10.34
CA ALA A 21 -7.05 8.41 -9.12
C ALA A 21 -7.87 8.40 -7.82
N HIS A 22 -9.03 9.07 -7.83
CA HIS A 22 -9.93 9.21 -6.68
C HIS A 22 -11.17 8.29 -6.75
N THR A 23 -11.28 7.43 -7.76
CA THR A 23 -12.36 6.44 -7.81
C THR A 23 -12.02 5.24 -6.92
N PRO A 24 -13.02 4.51 -6.39
CA PRO A 24 -12.79 3.30 -5.62
C PRO A 24 -11.86 2.31 -6.35
N LEU A 25 -10.78 1.89 -5.67
CA LEU A 25 -9.86 0.85 -6.14
C LEU A 25 -10.02 -0.42 -5.32
N TYR A 26 -10.15 -0.28 -4.00
CA TYR A 26 -10.40 -1.38 -3.07
C TYR A 26 -11.61 -1.08 -2.20
N THR A 27 -12.45 -2.10 -2.04
CA THR A 27 -13.54 -2.15 -1.06
C THR A 27 -13.29 -3.37 -0.17
N PHE A 28 -13.19 -3.14 1.14
CA PHE A 28 -13.25 -4.21 2.14
C PHE A 28 -14.66 -4.29 2.70
N LEU A 29 -15.23 -5.49 2.66
CA LEU A 29 -16.54 -5.80 3.22
C LEU A 29 -16.33 -6.43 4.59
N GLY A 30 -16.79 -5.75 5.64
CA GLY A 30 -16.80 -6.31 6.98
C GLY A 30 -17.71 -7.54 7.09
N GLU A 31 -17.48 -8.37 8.09
CA GLU A 31 -18.33 -9.54 8.39
C GLU A 31 -19.71 -9.07 8.90
N ASP A 32 -20.76 -9.85 8.58
CA ASP A 32 -22.13 -9.70 9.09
C ASP A 32 -22.74 -8.29 9.00
N GLY A 33 -22.48 -7.56 7.90
CA GLY A 33 -22.96 -6.19 7.71
C GLY A 33 -22.12 -5.14 8.43
N GLY A 34 -20.89 -5.49 8.82
CA GLY A 34 -19.88 -4.58 9.32
C GLY A 34 -19.50 -3.49 8.32
N GLU A 35 -18.78 -2.48 8.80
CA GLU A 35 -18.49 -1.28 8.02
C GLU A 35 -17.72 -1.57 6.73
N GLU A 36 -18.23 -1.02 5.63
CA GLU A 36 -17.54 -1.02 4.35
C GLU A 36 -16.43 0.03 4.37
N THR A 37 -15.20 -0.39 4.11
CA THR A 37 -14.08 0.54 3.92
C THR A 37 -13.72 0.60 2.45
N VAL A 38 -13.67 1.81 1.89
CA VAL A 38 -13.36 2.04 0.48
C VAL A 38 -12.16 2.96 0.36
N TRP A 39 -11.14 2.55 -0.40
CA TRP A 39 -9.99 3.39 -0.74
C TRP A 39 -9.81 3.52 -2.25
N SER A 40 -9.51 4.74 -2.68
CA SER A 40 -9.04 5.03 -4.04
C SER A 40 -7.56 4.70 -4.22
N ALA A 41 -7.06 4.80 -5.46
CA ALA A 41 -5.62 4.66 -5.73
C ALA A 41 -4.81 5.75 -4.99
N PHE A 42 -5.33 6.98 -4.95
CA PHE A 42 -4.73 8.08 -4.21
C PHE A 42 -4.67 7.80 -2.70
N ASP A 43 -5.75 7.29 -2.12
CA ASP A 43 -5.82 6.95 -0.69
C ASP A 43 -4.77 5.91 -0.29
N LEU A 44 -4.60 4.89 -1.13
CA LEU A 44 -3.62 3.84 -0.92
C LEU A 44 -2.18 4.38 -1.05
N ASP A 45 -1.89 5.17 -2.08
CA ASP A 45 -0.55 5.75 -2.29
C ASP A 45 -0.12 6.64 -1.12
N VAL A 46 -1.00 7.52 -0.63
CA VAL A 46 -0.70 8.39 0.52
C VAL A 46 -0.37 7.56 1.76
N ARG A 47 -1.17 6.53 2.08
CA ARG A 47 -0.96 5.67 3.26
C ARG A 47 0.32 4.84 3.13
N ALA A 48 0.52 4.21 1.97
CA ALA A 48 1.70 3.40 1.70
C ALA A 48 2.99 4.24 1.77
N ARG A 49 2.99 5.48 1.28
CA ARG A 49 4.16 6.39 1.40
C ARG A 49 4.50 6.74 2.84
N ARG A 50 3.50 6.95 3.70
CA ARG A 50 3.72 7.21 5.13
C ARG A 50 4.39 6.02 5.80
N ILE A 51 3.89 4.81 5.56
CA ILE A 51 4.49 3.56 6.06
C ILE A 51 5.92 3.40 5.53
N ALA A 52 6.13 3.66 4.24
CA ALA A 52 7.45 3.58 3.62
C ALA A 52 8.47 4.54 4.25
N SER A 53 8.07 5.77 4.58
CA SER A 53 8.93 6.73 5.29
C SER A 53 9.34 6.18 6.64
N ALA A 54 8.37 5.72 7.45
CA ALA A 54 8.64 5.15 8.77
C ALA A 54 9.56 3.92 8.69
N LEU A 55 9.32 3.01 7.72
CA LEU A 55 10.16 1.83 7.53
C LEU A 55 11.61 2.19 7.15
N ARG A 56 11.81 3.19 6.30
CA ARG A 56 13.15 3.66 5.94
C ARG A 56 13.87 4.31 7.11
N GLU A 57 13.16 5.08 7.94
CA GLU A 57 13.71 5.65 9.18
C GLU A 57 14.21 4.56 10.15
N HIS A 58 13.60 3.37 10.09
CA HIS A 58 14.01 2.18 10.86
C HIS A 58 15.00 1.28 10.11
N GLY A 59 15.55 1.70 8.97
CA GLY A 59 16.57 0.96 8.24
C GLY A 59 16.06 -0.28 7.48
N ALA A 60 14.76 -0.37 7.18
CA ALA A 60 14.17 -1.56 6.56
C ALA A 60 14.49 -1.77 5.06
N GLN A 61 15.29 -0.90 4.43
CA GLN A 61 15.61 -1.03 3.00
C GLN A 61 16.44 -2.30 2.75
N GLY A 62 15.95 -3.19 1.88
CA GLY A 62 16.56 -4.51 1.60
C GLY A 62 16.21 -5.60 2.62
N GLU A 63 15.58 -5.23 3.73
CA GLU A 63 15.22 -6.15 4.82
C GLU A 63 13.85 -6.80 4.62
N ARG A 64 13.58 -7.88 5.36
CA ARG A 64 12.28 -8.56 5.38
C ARG A 64 11.38 -7.95 6.47
N VAL A 65 10.16 -7.59 6.10
CA VAL A 65 9.17 -7.00 7.03
C VAL A 65 7.95 -7.90 7.09
N LEU A 66 7.67 -8.44 8.29
CA LEU A 66 6.46 -9.25 8.55
C LEU A 66 5.21 -8.35 8.59
N LEU A 67 4.19 -8.71 7.83
CA LEU A 67 2.89 -8.04 7.81
C LEU A 67 1.89 -8.80 8.70
N LEU A 68 1.78 -8.41 9.97
CA LEU A 68 0.79 -8.99 10.89
C LEU A 68 -0.38 -8.02 11.07
N TYR A 69 -1.48 -8.27 10.36
CA TYR A 69 -2.66 -7.40 10.35
C TYR A 69 -3.94 -8.21 10.62
N PRO A 70 -4.95 -7.61 11.28
CA PRO A 70 -6.31 -8.12 11.18
C PRO A 70 -6.84 -7.98 9.73
N PRO A 71 -7.93 -8.67 9.36
CA PRO A 71 -8.58 -8.47 8.07
C PRO A 71 -8.97 -7.00 7.86
N GLY A 72 -8.55 -6.42 6.74
CA GLY A 72 -8.83 -5.02 6.40
C GLY A 72 -7.91 -4.44 5.33
N LEU A 73 -8.15 -3.19 4.92
CA LEU A 73 -7.36 -2.53 3.89
C LEU A 73 -5.95 -2.11 4.37
N ASP A 74 -5.71 -2.02 5.68
CA ASP A 74 -4.40 -1.66 6.23
C ASP A 74 -3.30 -2.64 5.81
N TYR A 75 -3.64 -3.92 5.62
CA TYR A 75 -2.72 -4.91 5.06
C TYR A 75 -2.20 -4.48 3.67
N ILE A 76 -3.08 -3.96 2.79
CA ILE A 76 -2.71 -3.51 1.44
C ILE A 76 -1.80 -2.29 1.51
N ALA A 77 -2.09 -1.34 2.40
CA ALA A 77 -1.20 -0.19 2.63
C ALA A 77 0.17 -0.62 3.19
N GLY A 78 0.21 -1.57 4.14
CA GLY A 78 1.43 -2.15 4.68
C GLY A 78 2.28 -2.84 3.62
N PHE A 79 1.65 -3.64 2.76
CA PHE A 79 2.30 -4.32 1.64
C PHE A 79 2.95 -3.31 0.67
N PHE A 80 2.18 -2.35 0.16
CA PHE A 80 2.73 -1.31 -0.73
C PHE A 80 3.76 -0.42 -0.02
N GLY A 81 3.60 -0.17 1.29
CA GLY A 81 4.56 0.55 2.11
C GLY A 81 5.92 -0.13 2.17
N CYS A 82 5.95 -1.46 2.33
CA CYS A 82 7.18 -2.25 2.27
C CYS A 82 7.85 -2.11 0.89
N LEU A 83 7.08 -2.26 -0.19
CA LEU A 83 7.62 -2.16 -1.55
C LEU A 83 8.15 -0.75 -1.85
N TYR A 84 7.44 0.30 -1.43
CA TYR A 84 7.92 1.67 -1.55
C TYR A 84 9.17 1.90 -0.68
N ALA A 85 9.28 1.30 0.50
CA ALA A 85 10.47 1.39 1.34
C ALA A 85 11.70 0.72 0.69
N GLY A 86 11.50 -0.17 -0.28
CA GLY A 86 12.54 -1.05 -0.81
C GLY A 86 12.79 -2.28 0.08
N ALA A 87 11.84 -2.62 0.94
CA ALA A 87 11.83 -3.81 1.77
C ALA A 87 11.17 -4.99 1.05
N VAL A 88 11.41 -6.21 1.54
CA VAL A 88 10.70 -7.42 1.14
C VAL A 88 9.52 -7.63 2.09
N ALA A 89 8.30 -7.45 1.59
CA ALA A 89 7.09 -7.79 2.33
C ALA A 89 7.00 -9.30 2.57
N VAL A 90 6.75 -9.71 3.81
CA VAL A 90 6.47 -11.09 4.20
C VAL A 90 5.03 -11.13 4.73
N PRO A 91 4.08 -11.62 3.92
CA PRO A 91 2.66 -11.67 4.29
C PRO A 91 2.32 -12.85 5.20
#